data_AF-A0A6N9Z8B6-F1
#
_entry.id   AF-A0A6N9Z8B6-F1
#
_cell.length_a   1.000
_cell.length_b   1.000
_cell.length_c   1.000
_cell.angle_alpha   90.00
_cell.angle_beta   90.00
_cell.angle_gamma   90.00
#
_symmetry.space_group_name_H-M   'P 1'
#
loop_
_entity.id
_entity.type
_entity.pdbx_description
1 polymer ?
#
loop_
_entity_poly.entity_id
_entity_poly.type
_entity_poly.pdbx_seq_one_letter_code
_entity_poly.pdbx_strand_id
1 'polypeptide(L)'
;MSMTSKFMSRRAMLGGTLAAAALPLVAQGQDDRGPASPEATDVRIRIGFNNLTLTATLSDNPTARDLVSILPLNLKIEDYGRNEKIVHLPRKLTEEGSGAFGNEQPGDLCYFKPWGNLALFYADYRWDGLIRLGRFDNGFEPLLVRGEYPVRIERI
;
A
#
# COMPACT_ATOMS: atom_id res chain seq x y z
N MET A 1 -36.61 -46.30 47.36
CA MET A 1 -36.58 -47.28 46.26
C MET A 1 -35.14 -47.54 45.83
N SER A 2 -34.92 -48.51 44.94
CA SER A 2 -33.63 -49.20 44.71
C SER A 2 -32.45 -48.31 44.31
N MET A 3 -31.26 -48.70 44.80
CA MET A 3 -30.00 -48.44 44.10
C MET A 3 -29.90 -49.31 42.84
N THR A 4 -29.15 -48.86 41.83
CA THR A 4 -28.20 -49.75 41.14
C THR A 4 -27.03 -48.97 40.54
N SER A 5 -25.83 -49.28 41.02
CA SER A 5 -24.55 -48.96 40.36
C SER A 5 -24.11 -50.15 39.52
N LYS A 6 -23.37 -49.92 38.42
CA LYS A 6 -22.29 -50.85 38.03
C LYS A 6 -21.26 -50.25 37.07
N PHE A 7 -20.01 -50.18 37.55
CA PHE A 7 -18.81 -50.27 36.71
C PHE A 7 -18.58 -51.72 36.27
N MET A 8 -17.96 -51.95 35.11
CA MET A 8 -17.06 -53.09 34.72
C MET A 8 -16.91 -53.12 33.17
N SER A 9 -15.87 -53.69 32.52
CA SER A 9 -14.46 -53.98 32.88
C SER A 9 -13.74 -54.75 31.75
N ARG A 10 -12.54 -54.27 31.32
CA ARG A 10 -11.35 -55.03 30.81
C ARG A 10 -11.38 -55.84 29.48
N ARG A 11 -10.32 -55.60 28.66
CA ARG A 11 -9.53 -56.54 27.80
C ARG A 11 -10.33 -57.22 26.65
N ALA A 12 -9.80 -57.70 25.51
CA ALA A 12 -8.48 -57.86 24.84
C ALA A 12 -8.77 -58.11 23.31
N MET A 13 -7.86 -58.29 22.33
CA MET A 13 -6.40 -58.46 22.19
C MET A 13 -5.95 -57.99 20.76
N LEU A 14 -4.77 -58.41 20.24
CA LEU A 14 -4.25 -58.12 18.89
C LEU A 14 -4.87 -58.94 17.74
N GLY A 15 -4.80 -58.44 16.50
CA GLY A 15 -4.71 -59.28 15.28
C GLY A 15 -4.90 -58.55 13.94
N GLY A 16 -3.94 -58.67 13.00
CA GLY A 16 -4.15 -58.45 11.56
C GLY A 16 -3.42 -57.26 10.91
N THR A 17 -2.28 -57.52 10.26
CA THR A 17 -1.64 -56.60 9.30
C THR A 17 -2.20 -56.79 7.89
N LEU A 18 -2.44 -55.72 7.11
CA LEU A 18 -2.20 -55.67 5.65
C LEU A 18 -2.49 -54.31 5.00
N ALA A 19 -1.76 -54.05 3.91
CA ALA A 19 -1.95 -53.04 2.85
C ALA A 19 -1.75 -51.54 3.19
N ALA A 20 -0.95 -50.88 2.35
CA ALA A 20 -0.61 -49.47 2.43
C ALA A 20 -1.30 -48.64 1.34
N ALA A 21 -1.67 -47.40 1.69
CA ALA A 21 -1.86 -46.29 0.76
C ALA A 21 -1.76 -44.96 1.52
N ALA A 22 -0.54 -44.51 1.83
CA ALA A 22 -0.33 -43.20 2.44
C ALA A 22 -0.43 -42.11 1.37
N LEU A 23 -1.61 -41.51 1.25
CA LEU A 23 -1.79 -40.27 0.49
C LEU A 23 -1.25 -39.09 1.33
N PRO A 24 -0.38 -38.22 0.79
CA PRO A 24 0.08 -37.05 1.52
C PRO A 24 -1.04 -36.04 1.62
N LEU A 25 -1.58 -35.83 2.83
CA LEU A 25 -2.36 -34.63 3.12
C LEU A 25 -1.40 -33.45 3.13
N VAL A 26 -1.27 -32.79 1.98
CA VAL A 26 -0.62 -31.48 1.87
C VAL A 26 -1.45 -30.52 2.70
N ALA A 27 -0.97 -30.21 3.91
CA ALA A 27 -1.50 -29.12 4.70
C ALA A 27 -1.28 -27.83 3.91
N GLN A 28 -2.35 -27.33 3.29
CA GLN A 28 -2.29 -26.04 2.61
C GLN A 28 -2.03 -24.97 3.68
N GLY A 29 -0.93 -24.23 3.55
CA GLY A 29 -0.68 -23.07 4.38
C GLY A 29 -1.85 -22.11 4.25
N GLN A 30 -2.36 -21.65 5.40
CA GLN A 30 -3.35 -20.57 5.40
C GLN A 30 -2.69 -19.31 4.86
N ASP A 31 -3.23 -18.83 3.75
CA ASP A 31 -2.87 -17.57 3.13
C ASP A 31 -3.42 -16.43 4.01
N ASP A 32 -2.62 -15.95 4.97
CA ASP A 32 -2.94 -14.80 5.83
C ASP A 32 -2.88 -13.48 5.02
N ARG A 33 -3.76 -13.35 4.02
CA ARG A 33 -3.98 -12.12 3.26
C ARG A 33 -5.03 -11.26 3.97
N GLY A 34 -4.57 -10.50 4.96
CA GLY A 34 -5.24 -9.27 5.39
C GLY A 34 -5.40 -8.27 4.22
N PRO A 35 -6.17 -7.18 4.38
CA PRO A 35 -6.38 -6.21 3.31
C PRO A 35 -5.04 -5.66 2.82
N ALA A 36 -4.72 -5.95 1.56
CA ALA A 36 -3.38 -5.73 1.02
C ALA A 36 -3.02 -4.24 1.02
N SER A 37 -2.08 -3.85 1.88
CA SER A 37 -1.29 -2.66 1.63
C SER A 37 -0.57 -2.88 0.29
N PRO A 38 -0.71 -1.98 -0.70
CA PRO A 38 -0.09 -2.17 -2.01
C PRO A 38 1.41 -2.43 -1.90
N GLU A 39 1.87 -3.56 -2.45
CA GLU A 39 3.27 -3.95 -2.43
C GLU A 39 4.11 -2.94 -3.23
N ALA A 40 5.34 -2.67 -2.79
CA ALA A 40 6.22 -1.71 -3.45
C ALA A 40 6.76 -2.30 -4.76
N THR A 41 6.82 -1.48 -5.83
CA THR A 41 7.45 -1.88 -7.09
C THR A 41 8.88 -1.35 -7.18
N ASP A 42 9.68 -1.86 -8.12
CA ASP A 42 10.93 -1.24 -8.53
C ASP A 42 10.76 0.09 -9.29
N VAL A 43 9.51 0.55 -9.53
CA VAL A 43 9.26 1.81 -10.25
C VAL A 43 9.47 2.99 -9.33
N ARG A 44 10.49 3.79 -9.62
CA ARG A 44 10.78 5.03 -8.90
C ARG A 44 10.57 6.24 -9.80
N ILE A 45 10.24 7.36 -9.16
CA ILE A 45 10.16 8.67 -9.80
C ILE A 45 11.08 9.66 -9.09
N ARG A 46 11.60 10.62 -9.86
CA ARG A 46 12.30 11.80 -9.36
C ARG A 46 11.39 13.01 -9.47
N ILE A 47 11.34 13.83 -8.42
CA ILE A 47 10.59 15.09 -8.35
C ILE A 47 11.60 16.19 -8.02
N GLY A 48 11.90 17.04 -9.00
CA GLY A 48 12.87 18.13 -8.86
C GLY A 48 12.21 19.50 -8.93
N PHE A 49 12.48 20.36 -7.95
CA PHE A 49 12.00 21.75 -7.88
C PHE A 49 12.92 22.58 -6.96
N ASN A 50 13.03 23.89 -7.20
CA ASN A 50 13.85 24.80 -6.37
C ASN A 50 15.30 24.34 -6.09
N ASN A 51 15.96 23.72 -7.07
CA ASN A 51 17.28 23.07 -6.94
C ASN A 51 17.36 21.92 -5.91
N LEU A 52 16.22 21.48 -5.37
CA LEU A 52 16.07 20.32 -4.50
C LEU A 52 15.56 19.12 -5.31
N THR A 53 15.69 17.92 -4.75
CA THR A 53 15.25 16.68 -5.38
C THR A 53 14.72 15.71 -4.34
N LEU A 54 13.54 15.15 -4.63
CA LEU A 54 12.96 14.00 -3.96
C LEU A 54 12.97 12.80 -4.92
N THR A 55 13.01 11.60 -4.37
CA THR A 55 12.65 10.38 -5.09
C THR A 55 11.54 9.66 -4.35
N ALA A 56 10.68 8.97 -5.08
CA ALA A 56 9.63 8.14 -4.50
C ALA A 56 9.56 6.79 -5.20
N THR A 57 9.49 5.73 -4.40
CA THR A 57 9.14 4.38 -4.85
C THR A 57 7.62 4.25 -4.92
N LEU A 58 7.11 3.81 -6.07
CA LEU A 58 5.68 3.65 -6.34
C LEU A 58 5.17 2.26 -5.94
N SER A 59 3.95 2.22 -5.43
CA SER A 59 3.19 1.01 -5.14
C SER A 59 2.62 0.36 -6.41
N ASP A 60 2.41 -0.96 -6.39
CA ASP A 60 1.79 -1.65 -7.53
C ASP A 60 0.27 -1.45 -7.53
N ASN A 61 -0.20 -0.34 -8.11
CA ASN A 61 -1.62 -0.09 -8.29
C ASN A 61 -1.93 0.63 -9.62
N PRO A 62 -3.19 0.56 -10.11
CA PRO A 62 -3.57 1.15 -11.40
C PRO A 62 -3.28 2.66 -11.48
N THR A 63 -3.58 3.43 -10.43
CA THR A 63 -3.34 4.89 -10.41
C THR A 63 -1.86 5.25 -10.50
N ALA A 64 -0.97 4.51 -9.83
CA ALA A 64 0.47 4.72 -9.90
C ALA A 64 1.03 4.38 -11.29
N ARG A 65 0.56 3.29 -11.91
CA ARG A 65 0.90 2.93 -13.30
C ARG A 65 0.39 3.97 -14.30
N ASP A 66 -0.80 4.53 -14.05
CA ASP A 66 -1.37 5.61 -14.87
C ASP A 66 -0.59 6.93 -14.75
N LEU A 67 -0.12 7.29 -13.54
CA LEU A 67 0.80 8.42 -13.36
C LEU A 67 2.08 8.23 -14.20
N VAL A 68 2.68 7.03 -14.16
CA VAL A 68 3.91 6.71 -14.91
C VAL A 68 3.70 6.86 -16.43
N SER A 69 2.49 6.57 -16.93
CA SER A 69 2.16 6.67 -18.36
C SER A 69 2.22 8.09 -18.93
N ILE A 70 2.14 9.12 -18.09
CA ILE A 70 2.18 10.54 -18.49
C ILE A 70 3.50 11.25 -18.15
N LEU A 71 4.51 10.53 -17.64
CA LEU A 71 5.83 11.10 -17.37
C LEU A 71 6.69 11.17 -18.65
N PRO A 72 7.60 12.16 -18.79
CA PRO A 72 7.91 13.21 -17.83
C PRO A 72 6.94 14.41 -17.90
N LEU A 73 6.74 15.07 -16.77
CA LEU A 73 5.89 16.24 -16.62
C LEU A 73 6.70 17.46 -16.18
N ASN A 74 6.39 18.64 -16.73
CA ASN A 74 6.86 19.93 -16.25
C ASN A 74 5.62 20.73 -15.82
N LEU A 75 5.48 20.99 -14.52
CA LEU A 75 4.28 21.53 -13.89
C LEU A 75 4.66 22.58 -12.84
N LYS A 76 3.71 22.96 -11.99
CA LYS A 76 3.92 23.77 -10.80
C LYS A 76 3.71 22.92 -9.54
N ILE A 77 4.55 23.10 -8.54
CA ILE A 77 4.33 22.62 -7.16
C ILE A 77 4.08 23.82 -6.26
N GLU A 78 3.09 23.72 -5.37
CA GLU A 78 2.67 24.81 -4.47
C GLU A 78 2.35 24.31 -3.06
N ASP A 79 2.45 25.20 -2.06
CA ASP A 79 2.00 24.92 -0.70
C ASP A 79 0.48 24.76 -0.65
N TYR A 80 -0.01 23.76 0.08
CA TYR A 80 -1.42 23.63 0.40
C TYR A 80 -1.62 23.27 1.88
N GLY A 81 -2.49 24.03 2.56
CA GLY A 81 -2.71 23.87 3.99
C GLY A 81 -1.43 24.04 4.82
N ARG A 82 -1.14 23.06 5.68
CA ARG A 82 0.03 23.09 6.60
C ARG A 82 0.84 21.80 6.62
N ASN A 83 0.43 20.78 5.87
CA ASN A 83 0.93 19.41 5.93
C ASN A 83 1.28 18.82 4.55
N GLU A 84 0.92 19.49 3.44
CA GLU A 84 1.20 19.00 2.10
C GLU A 84 1.64 20.08 1.10
N LYS A 85 2.20 19.63 -0.02
CA LYS A 85 2.28 20.38 -1.27
C LYS A 85 1.45 19.67 -2.33
N ILE A 86 0.91 20.42 -3.28
CA ILE A 86 0.12 19.87 -4.39
C ILE A 86 0.76 20.12 -5.75
N VAL A 87 0.46 19.23 -6.71
CA VAL A 87 0.81 19.36 -8.12
C VAL A 87 -0.41 19.01 -8.98
N HIS A 88 -0.96 19.98 -9.69
CA HIS A 88 -2.08 19.76 -10.61
C HIS A 88 -1.62 19.01 -11.87
N LEU A 89 -2.26 17.87 -12.15
CA LEU A 89 -1.96 17.04 -13.33
C LEU A 89 -2.69 17.53 -14.58
N PRO A 90 -2.17 17.26 -15.80
CA PRO A 90 -2.82 17.68 -17.05
C PRO A 90 -4.13 16.94 -17.35
N ARG A 91 -4.40 15.83 -16.64
CA ARG A 91 -5.67 15.09 -16.64
C ARG A 91 -5.84 14.38 -15.30
N LYS A 92 -7.07 13.94 -15.00
CA LYS A 92 -7.31 12.95 -13.94
C LYS A 92 -6.62 11.62 -14.28
N LEU A 93 -6.21 10.92 -13.23
CA LEU A 93 -5.77 9.53 -13.27
C LEU A 93 -6.95 8.58 -13.01
N THR A 94 -6.77 7.30 -13.36
CA THR A 94 -7.72 6.24 -12.98
C THR A 94 -7.85 6.14 -11.46
N GLU A 95 -9.08 5.96 -10.97
CA GLU A 95 -9.40 5.74 -9.56
C GLU A 95 -9.52 4.24 -9.21
N GLU A 96 -9.21 3.36 -10.17
CA GLU A 96 -9.12 1.91 -9.97
C GLU A 96 -8.04 1.56 -8.92
N GLY A 97 -8.38 0.67 -7.99
CA GLY A 97 -7.54 0.38 -6.82
C GLY A 97 -7.68 1.40 -5.69
N SER A 98 -8.60 2.37 -5.79
CA SER A 98 -9.00 3.21 -4.64
C SER A 98 -9.51 2.34 -3.48
N GLY A 99 -8.84 2.43 -2.34
CA GLY A 99 -9.28 1.87 -1.06
C GLY A 99 -8.72 2.68 0.10
N ALA A 100 -9.34 2.57 1.27
CA ALA A 100 -8.80 3.18 2.48
C ALA A 100 -7.50 2.49 2.90
N PHE A 101 -6.54 3.27 3.40
CA PHE A 101 -5.29 2.78 3.96
C PHE A 101 -5.07 3.43 5.33
N GLY A 102 -4.88 2.63 6.38
CA GLY A 102 -4.94 3.10 7.78
C GLY A 102 -3.61 3.52 8.41
N ASN A 103 -2.54 3.62 7.61
CA ASN A 103 -1.18 3.97 8.02
C ASN A 103 -0.65 5.20 7.25
N GLU A 104 -1.49 6.24 7.15
CA GLU A 104 -1.14 7.58 6.71
C GLU A 104 -0.01 8.15 7.58
N GLN A 105 1.02 8.71 6.96
CA GLN A 105 2.17 9.29 7.68
C GLN A 105 2.90 10.33 6.81
N PRO A 106 3.67 11.24 7.42
CA PRO A 106 4.61 12.09 6.68
C PRO A 106 5.51 11.23 5.78
N GLY A 107 5.78 11.71 4.57
CA GLY A 107 6.51 10.98 3.54
C GLY A 107 5.65 10.25 2.50
N ASP A 108 4.32 10.34 2.60
CA ASP A 108 3.38 9.76 1.64
C ASP A 108 3.22 10.60 0.36
N LEU A 109 3.21 9.91 -0.79
CA LEU A 109 2.81 10.45 -2.09
C LEU A 109 1.45 9.88 -2.46
N CYS A 110 0.45 10.75 -2.60
CA CYS A 110 -0.93 10.36 -2.90
C CYS A 110 -1.50 11.08 -4.13
N TYR A 111 -2.57 10.51 -4.69
CA TYR A 111 -3.45 11.15 -5.65
C TYR A 111 -4.75 11.57 -4.96
N PHE A 112 -5.16 12.82 -5.13
CA PHE A 112 -6.39 13.38 -4.56
C PHE A 112 -7.53 13.29 -5.59
N LYS A 113 -8.37 12.26 -5.45
CA LYS A 113 -9.47 11.94 -6.39
C LYS A 113 -10.38 13.13 -6.73
N PRO A 114 -10.84 13.97 -5.77
CA PRO A 114 -11.80 15.03 -6.08
C PRO A 114 -11.32 16.02 -7.16
N TRP A 115 -10.08 16.49 -7.07
CA TRP A 115 -9.52 17.49 -8.00
C TRP A 115 -8.57 16.91 -9.05
N GLY A 116 -7.98 15.75 -8.81
CA GLY A 116 -7.04 15.12 -9.74
C GLY A 116 -5.59 15.62 -9.63
N ASN A 117 -5.19 16.15 -8.48
CA ASN A 117 -3.80 16.55 -8.21
C ASN A 117 -3.02 15.45 -7.46
N LEU A 118 -1.69 15.56 -7.49
CA LEU A 118 -0.83 14.89 -6.53
C LEU A 118 -0.86 15.64 -5.20
N ALA A 119 -0.74 14.90 -4.10
CA ALA A 119 -0.62 15.35 -2.73
C ALA A 119 0.67 14.78 -2.13
N LEU A 120 1.56 15.66 -1.67
CA LEU A 120 2.90 15.33 -1.19
C LEU A 120 2.98 15.71 0.31
N PHE A 121 2.86 14.72 1.20
CA PHE A 121 2.72 14.96 2.64
C PHE A 121 4.07 15.06 3.38
N TYR A 122 4.22 16.09 4.20
CA TYR A 122 5.37 16.33 5.09
C TYR A 122 4.97 16.52 6.58
N ALA A 123 3.68 16.41 6.90
CA ALA A 123 3.17 16.30 8.26
C ALA A 123 1.92 15.40 8.27
N ASP A 124 1.40 15.11 9.47
CA ASP A 124 0.28 14.18 9.64
C ASP A 124 -0.98 14.60 8.86
N TYR A 125 -1.74 13.60 8.40
CA TYR A 125 -2.97 13.79 7.64
C TYR A 125 -3.94 12.61 7.84
N ARG A 126 -5.20 12.81 7.45
CA ARG A 126 -6.27 11.81 7.47
C ARG A 126 -7.33 12.21 6.45
N TRP A 127 -7.52 11.43 5.37
CA TRP A 127 -8.53 11.76 4.35
C TRP A 127 -8.89 10.58 3.42
N ASP A 128 -10.19 10.27 3.30
CA ASP A 128 -10.70 9.12 2.53
C ASP A 128 -10.68 9.32 0.99
N GLY A 129 -10.50 10.56 0.55
CA GLY A 129 -10.43 10.96 -0.87
C GLY A 129 -9.07 10.69 -1.54
N LEU A 130 -8.13 10.04 -0.87
CA LEU A 130 -6.77 9.79 -1.35
C LEU A 130 -6.60 8.36 -1.90
N ILE A 131 -5.67 8.21 -2.86
CA ILE A 131 -5.08 6.92 -3.24
C ILE A 131 -3.57 7.03 -3.02
N ARG A 132 -2.97 6.16 -2.21
CA ARG A 132 -1.51 6.12 -2.06
C ARG A 132 -0.86 5.66 -3.37
N LEU A 133 0.04 6.48 -3.91
CA LEU A 133 0.83 6.15 -5.09
C LEU A 133 2.19 5.55 -4.72
N GLY A 134 2.74 5.95 -3.57
CA GLY A 134 4.06 5.55 -3.12
C GLY A 134 4.52 6.30 -1.88
N ARG A 135 5.81 6.21 -1.57
CA ARG A 135 6.46 6.93 -0.45
C ARG A 135 7.79 7.53 -0.92
N PHE A 136 8.22 8.63 -0.31
CA PHE A 136 9.55 9.21 -0.60
C PHE A 136 10.67 8.37 0.02
N ASP A 137 11.75 8.16 -0.73
CA ASP A 137 12.85 7.25 -0.32
C ASP A 137 13.85 7.94 0.62
N ASN A 138 14.10 9.24 0.39
CA ASN A 138 15.19 10.01 1.00
C ASN A 138 14.66 11.06 1.99
N GLY A 139 13.52 10.80 2.63
CA GLY A 139 12.81 11.79 3.45
C GLY A 139 11.96 12.77 2.62
N PHE A 140 11.48 13.82 3.26
CA PHE A 140 10.54 14.80 2.69
C PHE A 140 10.92 16.26 2.98
N GLU A 141 12.13 16.50 3.50
CA GLU A 141 12.66 17.80 3.90
C GLU A 141 12.59 18.85 2.76
N PRO A 142 12.82 18.51 1.47
CA PRO A 142 12.55 19.43 0.36
C PRO A 142 11.15 20.04 0.33
N LEU A 143 10.11 19.34 0.82
CA LEU A 143 8.74 19.87 0.86
C LEU A 143 8.55 20.97 1.93
N LEU A 144 9.52 21.18 2.82
CA LEU A 144 9.45 22.22 3.85
C LEU A 144 9.74 23.63 3.31
N VAL A 145 10.33 23.75 2.12
CA VAL A 145 10.58 25.06 1.49
C VAL A 145 9.28 25.68 0.99
N ARG A 146 9.01 26.92 1.37
CA ARG A 146 7.73 27.59 1.14
C ARG A 146 7.68 28.32 -0.20
N GLY A 147 6.46 28.45 -0.73
CA GLY A 147 6.18 29.07 -2.01
C GLY A 147 5.90 28.06 -3.13
N GLU A 148 5.78 28.62 -4.34
CA GLU A 148 5.46 27.92 -5.58
C GLU A 148 6.68 27.83 -6.48
N TYR A 149 6.87 26.68 -7.14
CA TYR A 149 8.04 26.44 -7.99
C TYR A 149 7.67 25.66 -9.26
N PRO A 150 8.39 25.86 -10.37
CA PRO A 150 8.42 24.89 -11.45
C PRO A 150 8.90 23.53 -10.89
N VAL A 151 8.16 22.47 -11.19
CA VAL A 151 8.50 21.10 -10.82
C VAL A 151 8.63 20.23 -12.05
N ARG A 152 9.67 19.40 -12.09
CA ARG A 152 9.83 18.35 -13.10
C ARG A 152 9.70 16.98 -12.43
N ILE A 153 8.81 16.15 -12.96
CA ILE A 153 8.56 14.79 -12.48
C ILE A 153 8.90 13.81 -13.61
N GLU A 154 9.72 12.80 -13.33
CA GLU A 154 10.16 11.80 -14.31
C GLU A 154 10.39 10.43 -13.66
N ARG A 155 10.37 9.36 -14.46
CA ARG A 155 10.76 8.02 -14.02
C ARG A 155 12.30 7.89 -13.96
N ILE A 156 12.81 7.13 -12.99
CA ILE A 156 14.24 6.80 -12.78
C ILE A 156 14.44 5.30 -12.45
#